data_AF-A0A381V1X2-F1
#
_entry.id   AF-A0A381V1X2-F1
#
_cell.length_a   1.000
_cell.length_b   1.000
_cell.length_c   1.000
_cell.angle_alpha   90.00
_cell.angle_beta   90.00
_cell.angle_gamma   90.00
#
_symmetry.space_group_name_H-M   'P 1'
#
loop_
_entity.id
_entity.type
_entity.pdbx_description
1 polymer ?
#
loop_
_entity_poly.entity_id
_entity_poly.type
_entity_poly.pdbx_seq_one_letter_code
_entity_poly.pdbx_strand_id
1 'polypeptide(L)' 'MQKIDVFNHIFPEPFYKLMMQVAGDFKDIGRRVRGIPMLVDLDERFRVMDQFGPDYRQILSLASPPLEV' A
#
# COMPACT_ATOMS: atom_id res chain seq x y z
N MET A 1 1.39 -24.41 3.20
CA MET A 1 2.41 -24.27 2.12
C MET A 1 2.68 -22.79 1.97
N GLN A 2 3.94 -22.39 2.08
CA GLN A 2 4.32 -20.99 2.01
C GLN A 2 4.01 -20.39 0.64
N LYS A 3 3.37 -19.22 0.65
CA LYS A 3 3.09 -18.41 -0.54
C LYS A 3 3.77 -17.06 -0.37
N ILE A 4 4.67 -16.72 -1.29
CA ILE A 4 5.37 -15.44 -1.29
C ILE A 4 4.84 -14.65 -2.49
N ASP A 5 4.15 -13.57 -2.22
CA ASP A 5 3.75 -12.59 -3.22
C ASP A 5 4.84 -11.52 -3.32
N VAL A 6 5.39 -11.36 -4.52
CA VAL A 6 6.68 -10.69 -4.72
C VAL A 6 6.53 -9.24 -5.19
N PHE A 7 5.30 -8.76 -5.42
CA PHE A 7 5.08 -7.44 -6.01
C PHE A 7 3.85 -6.73 -5.41
N ASN A 8 3.82 -6.64 -4.08
CA ASN A 8 2.77 -5.94 -3.35
C ASN A 8 3.18 -4.50 -3.05
N HIS A 9 2.19 -3.61 -2.93
CA HIS A 9 2.43 -2.19 -2.75
C HIS A 9 1.99 -1.73 -1.37
N ILE A 10 2.76 -0.85 -0.73
CA ILE A 10 2.47 -0.24 0.57
C ILE A 10 2.71 1.27 0.52
N PHE A 11 1.99 2.00 1.37
CA PHE A 11 2.20 3.40 1.67
C PHE A 11 2.42 3.54 3.18
N PRO A 12 3.68 3.53 3.66
CA PRO A 12 3.94 3.71 5.09
C PRO A 12 3.31 5.01 5.59
N GLU A 13 2.62 4.98 6.74
CA GLU A 13 1.81 6.11 7.21
C GLU A 13 2.57 7.45 7.26
N PRO A 14 3.83 7.54 7.76
CA PRO A 14 4.57 8.79 7.75
C PRO A 14 4.82 9.31 6.32
N PHE A 15 5.12 8.40 5.40
CA PHE A 15 5.35 8.72 3.99
C PHE A 15 4.04 9.16 3.30
N TYR A 16 2.94 8.47 3.57
CA TYR A 16 1.61 8.85 3.07
C TYR A 16 1.21 10.26 3.52
N LYS A 17 1.39 10.59 4.80
CA LYS A 17 1.10 11.93 5.34
C LYS A 17 1.90 13.02 4.62
N LEU A 18 3.18 12.79 4.38
CA LEU A 18 4.03 13.73 3.64
C LEU A 18 3.57 13.87 2.18
N MET A 19 3.28 12.74 1.51
CA MET A 19 2.76 12.76 0.14
C MET A 19 1.42 13.48 0.02
N MET A 20 0.55 13.41 1.02
CA MET A 20 -0.71 14.16 1.03
C MET A 20 -0.49 15.67 1.16
N GLN A 21 0.60 16.11 1.78
CA GLN A 21 0.96 17.53 1.86
C GLN A 21 1.55 18.04 0.55
N VAL A 22 2.37 17.22 -0.14
CA VAL A 22 3.10 17.61 -1.35
C VAL A 22 2.26 17.43 -2.62
N ALA A 23 1.55 16.31 -2.73
CA ALA A 23 0.87 15.86 -3.95
C ALA A 23 -0.52 15.23 -3.65
N GLY A 24 -1.21 15.74 -2.63
CA GLY A 24 -2.50 15.21 -2.19
C GLY A 24 -3.62 15.32 -3.25
N ASP A 25 -3.49 16.22 -4.20
CA ASP A 25 -4.41 16.43 -5.33
C ASP A 25 -3.98 15.69 -6.61
N PHE A 26 -2.90 14.89 -6.56
CA PHE A 26 -2.44 14.12 -7.72
C PHE A 26 -3.58 13.25 -8.27
N LYS A 27 -3.85 13.41 -9.56
CA LYS A 27 -5.02 12.84 -10.24
C LYS A 27 -4.82 11.35 -10.55
N ASP A 28 -5.87 10.73 -11.10
CA ASP A 28 -5.85 9.37 -11.62
C ASP A 28 -5.34 8.33 -10.62
N ILE A 29 -4.10 7.85 -10.80
CA ILE A 29 -3.52 6.83 -9.93
C ILE A 29 -3.42 7.32 -8.48
N GLY A 30 -3.11 8.62 -8.26
CA GLY A 30 -3.07 9.21 -6.93
C GLY A 30 -4.43 9.14 -6.24
N ARG A 31 -5.51 9.45 -6.97
CA ARG A 31 -6.88 9.34 -6.45
C ARG A 31 -7.24 7.89 -6.12
N ARG A 32 -6.84 6.94 -6.97
CA ARG A 32 -7.12 5.51 -6.76
C ARG A 32 -6.45 4.98 -5.50
N VAL A 33 -5.16 5.23 -5.31
CA VAL A 33 -4.41 4.69 -4.17
C VAL A 33 -4.89 5.25 -2.83
N ARG A 34 -5.34 6.51 -2.80
CA ARG A 34 -5.96 7.11 -1.59
C ARG A 34 -7.24 6.39 -1.17
N GLY A 35 -7.91 5.70 -2.09
CA GLY A 35 -9.14 4.94 -1.82
C GLY A 35 -8.92 3.49 -1.40
N ILE A 36 -7.67 3.02 -1.23
CA ILE A 36 -7.36 1.63 -0.85
C ILE A 36 -6.83 1.63 0.59
N PRO A 37 -7.66 1.34 1.60
CA PRO A 37 -7.27 1.49 3.01
C PRO A 37 -6.06 0.64 3.38
N MET A 38 -6.04 -0.61 2.90
CA MET A 38 -4.93 -1.52 3.15
C MET A 38 -3.59 -1.02 2.61
N LEU A 39 -3.48 0.04 1.80
CA LEU A 39 -2.17 0.59 1.44
C LEU A 39 -1.50 1.30 2.62
N VAL A 40 -2.27 1.93 3.50
CA VAL A 40 -1.75 2.75 4.63
C VAL A 40 -2.03 2.09 5.99
N ASP A 41 -3.21 1.51 6.15
CA ASP A 41 -3.66 0.86 7.37
C ASP A 41 -3.12 -0.58 7.45
N LEU A 42 -2.23 -0.83 8.43
CA LEU A 42 -1.63 -2.15 8.62
C LEU A 42 -2.62 -3.16 9.21
N ASP A 43 -3.57 -2.73 10.04
CA ASP A 43 -4.58 -3.63 10.60
C ASP A 43 -5.50 -4.14 9.50
N GLU A 44 -5.92 -3.25 8.59
CA GLU A 44 -6.69 -3.65 7.41
C GLU A 44 -5.88 -4.54 6.47
N ARG A 45 -4.59 -4.22 6.25
CA ARG A 45 -3.70 -5.11 5.48
C ARG A 45 -3.65 -6.51 6.10
N PHE A 46 -3.47 -6.63 7.41
CA PHE A 46 -3.37 -7.94 8.05
C PHE A 46 -4.68 -8.72 7.94
N ARG A 47 -5.85 -8.08 8.12
CA ARG A 47 -7.16 -8.73 7.87
C ARG A 47 -7.30 -9.27 6.45
N VAL A 48 -6.82 -8.53 5.45
CA VAL A 48 -6.82 -9.00 4.06
C VAL A 48 -5.84 -10.15 3.89
N MET A 49 -4.62 -10.05 4.44
CA MET A 49 -3.61 -11.10 4.36
C MET A 49 -4.06 -12.41 5.00
N ASP A 50 -4.80 -12.36 6.11
CA ASP A 50 -5.30 -13.54 6.82
C ASP A 50 -6.23 -14.41 5.96
N GLN A 51 -6.90 -13.83 4.96
CA GLN A 51 -7.76 -14.55 4.01
C GLN A 51 -6.96 -15.50 3.09
N PHE A 52 -5.63 -15.31 2.99
CA PHE A 52 -4.75 -16.11 2.14
C PHE A 52 -4.03 -17.23 2.92
N GLY A 53 -4.26 -17.34 4.23
CA GLY A 53 -3.71 -18.38 5.10
C GLY A 53 -2.42 -17.98 5.85
N PRO A 54 -2.05 -18.73 6.90
CA PRO A 54 -1.03 -18.33 7.88
C PRO A 54 0.40 -18.24 7.32
N ASP A 55 0.68 -18.95 6.23
CA ASP A 55 2.00 -18.95 5.58
C ASP A 55 2.13 -17.91 4.44
N TYR A 56 1.13 -17.04 4.24
CA TYR A 56 1.19 -16.00 3.22
C TYR A 56 2.15 -14.88 3.64
N ARG A 57 3.05 -14.48 2.73
CA ARG A 57 4.07 -13.45 2.92
C ARG A 57 4.07 -12.53 1.70
N GLN A 58 4.38 -11.25 1.92
CA GLN A 58 4.47 -10.22 0.88
C GLN A 58 5.86 -9.61 0.87
N ILE A 59 6.41 -9.37 -0.32
CA ILE A 59 7.54 -8.46 -0.54
C ILE A 59 6.95 -7.11 -0.95
N LEU A 60 7.26 -6.09 -0.17
CA LEU A 60 6.64 -4.78 -0.27
C LEU A 60 7.45 -3.82 -1.13
N SER A 61 6.77 -3.16 -2.06
CA SER A 61 7.23 -2.04 -2.88
C SER A 61 6.43 -0.78 -2.51
N LEU A 62 6.95 0.41 -2.79
CA LEU A 62 6.17 1.65 -2.59
C LEU A 62 5.02 1.73 -3.60
N ALA A 63 3.84 2.13 -3.14
CA ALA A 63 2.72 2.37 -4.05
C ALA A 63 2.95 3.62 -4.89
N SER A 64 2.34 3.65 -6.08
CA SER A 64 2.30 4.84 -6.93
C SER A 64 1.51 5.98 -6.26
N PRO A 65 1.73 7.25 -6.63
CA PRO A 65 2.63 7.73 -7.68
C PRO A 65 4.13 7.59 -7.31
N PRO A 66 5.02 7.57 -8.32
CA PRO A 66 6.46 7.63 -8.08
C PRO A 66 6.86 8.91 -7.32
N LEU A 67 8.07 8.92 -6.74
CA LEU A 67 8.57 10.03 -5.93
C LEU A 67 8.92 11.26 -6.75
N GLU A 68 9.22 11.07 -8.02
CA GLU A 68 9.63 12.11 -8.97
C GLU A 68 8.45 12.95 -9.50
N VAL A 69 7.26 12.73 -8.96
CA VAL A 69 6.00 13.37 -9.36
C VAL A 69 5.78 14.68 -8.61
#